data_AF-A0A927K4I7-F1
#
_entry.id   AF-A0A927K4I7-F1
#
_cell.length_a   1.000
_cell.length_b   1.000
_cell.length_c   1.000
_cell.angle_alpha   90.00
_cell.angle_beta   90.00
_cell.angle_gamma   90.00
#
_symmetry.space_group_name_H-M   'P 1'
#
loop_
_entity.id
_entity.type
_entity.pdbx_description
1 polymer ?
#
loop_
_entity_poly.entity_id
_entity_poly.type
_entity_poly.pdbx_seq_one_letter_code
_entity_poly.pdbx_strand_id
1 'polypeptide(L)'
;MDDTSAEDRKLVTLARATRARTRATEGAAIRDSDGRTYAAATVDLPSLQLSAIQVCVAMAVASGARGVEAAVVHTAATEVAEADAAAVRDLAGGPVPVRLRS
;
A
#
# COMPACT_ATOMS: atom_id res chain seq x y z
N MET A 1 -3.89 -8.77 -21.04
CA MET A 1 -3.07 -7.55 -20.85
C MET A 1 -2.49 -7.61 -19.46
N ASP A 2 -1.48 -8.46 -19.28
CA ASP A 2 -0.74 -8.57 -18.02
C ASP A 2 0.60 -7.86 -18.26
N ASP A 3 0.56 -6.53 -18.26
CA ASP A 3 1.75 -5.70 -18.35
C ASP A 3 1.88 -4.95 -17.04
N THR A 4 2.39 -5.65 -16.03
CA THR A 4 2.82 -5.05 -14.78
C THR A 4 4.02 -4.17 -15.13
N SER A 5 3.77 -2.87 -15.37
CA SER A 5 4.79 -1.91 -15.77
C SER A 5 6.01 -1.98 -14.83
N ALA A 6 7.18 -1.50 -15.29
CA ALA A 6 8.39 -1.47 -14.46
C ALA A 6 8.16 -0.80 -13.09
N GLU A 7 7.26 0.19 -13.04
CA GLU A 7 6.87 0.88 -11.81
C GLU A 7 5.98 0.03 -10.91
N ASP A 8 5.05 -0.76 -11.46
CA ASP A 8 4.27 -1.71 -10.66
C ASP A 8 5.16 -2.81 -10.07
N ARG A 9 6.15 -3.30 -10.82
CA ARG A 9 7.16 -4.26 -10.29
C ARG A 9 7.99 -3.65 -9.16
N LYS A 10 8.29 -2.35 -9.23
CA LYS A 10 8.96 -1.63 -8.14
C LYS A 10 8.10 -1.65 -6.87
N LEU A 11 6.79 -1.37 -6.97
CA LEU A 11 5.88 -1.43 -5.82
C LEU A 11 5.82 -2.83 -5.20
N VAL A 12 5.69 -3.88 -6.02
CA VAL A 12 5.73 -5.27 -5.52
C VAL A 12 7.03 -5.57 -4.78
N THR A 13 8.16 -5.15 -5.36
CA THR A 13 9.49 -5.36 -4.74
C THR A 13 9.59 -4.67 -3.38
N LEU A 14 9.12 -3.42 -3.28
CA LEU A 14 9.17 -2.64 -2.05
C LEU A 14 8.23 -3.20 -0.98
N ALA A 15 7.01 -3.58 -1.34
CA ALA A 15 6.05 -4.20 -0.43
C ALA A 15 6.62 -5.51 0.15
N ARG A 16 7.16 -6.39 -0.71
CA ARG A 16 7.81 -7.64 -0.30
C ARG A 16 9.01 -7.42 0.61
N ALA A 17 9.92 -6.53 0.23
CA ALA A 17 11.12 -6.24 1.02
C ALA A 17 10.76 -5.65 2.39
N THR A 18 9.74 -4.80 2.45
CA THR A 18 9.30 -4.15 3.68
C THR A 18 8.66 -5.13 4.66
N ARG A 19 7.81 -6.03 4.16
CA ARG A 19 7.29 -7.15 4.94
C ARG A 19 8.42 -8.03 5.49
N ALA A 20 9.35 -8.45 4.63
CA ALA A 20 10.42 -9.37 5.00
C ALA A 20 11.36 -8.81 6.07
N ARG A 21 11.73 -7.52 5.95
CA ARG A 21 12.62 -6.83 6.90
C ARG A 21 12.02 -6.71 8.31
N THR A 22 10.71 -6.52 8.40
CA THR A 22 10.01 -6.33 9.69
C THR A 22 9.39 -7.62 10.23
N ARG A 23 9.32 -8.68 9.41
CA ARG A 23 8.59 -9.93 9.70
C ARG A 23 7.11 -9.70 10.00
N ALA A 24 6.53 -8.64 9.43
CA ALA A 24 5.13 -8.31 9.60
C ALA A 24 4.21 -9.26 8.82
N THR A 25 2.92 -9.24 9.16
CA THR A 25 1.88 -9.98 8.44
C THR A 25 1.79 -9.53 6.99
N GLU A 26 1.91 -8.22 6.75
CA GLU A 26 1.81 -7.60 5.43
C GLU A 26 2.90 -6.57 5.19
N GLY A 27 3.18 -6.30 3.92
CA GLY A 27 3.88 -5.11 3.48
C GLY A 27 3.12 -4.47 2.34
N ALA A 28 3.16 -3.16 2.22
CA ALA A 28 2.47 -2.42 1.17
C ALA A 28 3.38 -1.37 0.55
N ALA A 29 3.04 -0.97 -0.66
CA ALA A 29 3.63 0.18 -1.32
C ALA A 29 2.58 0.91 -2.18
N ILE A 30 2.57 2.24 -2.09
CA ILE A 30 1.72 3.09 -2.94
C ILE A 30 2.59 4.10 -3.70
N ARG A 31 2.15 4.44 -4.92
CA ARG A 31 2.67 5.57 -5.70
C ARG A 31 1.62 6.68 -5.74
N ASP A 32 2.01 7.89 -5.36
CA ASP A 32 1.14 9.06 -5.47
C ASP A 32 1.17 9.67 -6.87
N SER A 33 0.29 10.66 -7.12
CA SER A 33 0.19 11.39 -8.38
C SER A 33 1.42 12.25 -8.72
N ASP A 34 2.32 12.47 -7.76
CA ASP A 34 3.55 13.25 -7.94
C ASP A 34 4.78 12.32 -8.12
N GLY A 35 4.56 11.01 -8.24
CA GLY A 35 5.60 9.98 -8.45
C GLY A 35 6.33 9.53 -7.18
N ARG A 36 5.96 10.04 -6.00
CA ARG A 36 6.53 9.62 -4.72
C ARG A 36 6.03 8.23 -4.37
N THR A 37 6.90 7.43 -3.73
CA THR A 37 6.57 6.07 -3.30
C THR A 37 6.64 5.97 -1.79
N TYR A 38 5.60 5.41 -1.19
CA TYR A 38 5.52 5.14 0.26
C TYR A 38 5.41 3.65 0.44
N ALA A 39 6.28 3.06 1.26
CA ALA A 39 6.27 1.64 1.56
C ALA A 39 6.29 1.42 3.07
N ALA A 40 5.42 0.54 3.54
CA ALA A 40 5.24 0.27 4.96
C ALA A 40 4.92 -1.20 5.20
N ALA A 41 4.98 -1.59 6.47
CA ALA A 41 4.55 -2.89 6.96
C ALA A 41 3.42 -2.68 7.97
N THR A 42 2.69 -3.75 8.29
CA THR A 42 1.67 -3.74 9.34
C THR A 42 2.25 -3.20 10.63
N VAL A 43 1.51 -2.32 11.30
CA VAL A 43 1.79 -1.90 12.66
C VAL A 43 0.87 -2.70 13.56
N ASP A 44 1.46 -3.46 14.49
CA ASP A 44 0.72 -4.30 15.45
C ASP A 44 1.24 -4.03 16.87
N LEU A 45 0.94 -2.83 17.37
CA LEU A 45 1.25 -2.40 18.73
C LEU A 45 -0.01 -2.50 19.60
N PRO A 46 0.10 -2.65 20.93
CA PRO A 46 -1.06 -2.78 21.81
C PRO A 46 -2.10 -1.65 21.70
N SER A 47 -1.65 -0.43 21.41
CA SER A 47 -2.50 0.76 21.33
C SER A 47 -2.63 1.35 19.92
N LEU A 48 -2.01 0.72 18.93
CA LEU A 48 -2.04 1.18 17.54
C LEU A 48 -1.87 -0.02 16.62
N GLN A 49 -2.96 -0.43 16.00
CA GLN A 49 -2.93 -1.40 14.91
C GLN A 49 -3.32 -0.72 13.61
N LEU A 50 -2.50 -0.89 12.58
CA LEU A 50 -2.77 -0.39 11.24
C LEU A 50 -2.31 -1.42 10.22
N SER A 51 -3.13 -1.63 9.18
CA SER A 51 -2.70 -2.43 8.02
C SER A 51 -1.51 -1.75 7.33
N ALA A 52 -0.73 -2.52 6.58
CA ALA A 52 0.43 -1.96 5.88
C ALA A 52 0.03 -0.84 4.90
N ILE A 53 -1.15 -0.95 4.27
CA ILE A 53 -1.63 0.04 3.32
C ILE A 53 -2.20 1.29 4.00
N GLN A 54 -2.85 1.17 5.16
CA GLN A 54 -3.25 2.32 5.96
C GLN A 54 -2.04 3.17 6.37
N VAL A 55 -0.92 2.53 6.74
CA VAL A 55 0.32 3.26 7.05
C VAL A 55 0.85 3.99 5.81
N CYS A 56 0.82 3.36 4.63
CA CYS A 56 1.22 4.02 3.39
C CYS A 56 0.35 5.25 3.10
N VAL A 57 -0.97 5.14 3.23
CA VAL A 57 -1.91 6.25 3.07
C VAL A 57 -1.62 7.36 4.07
N ALA A 58 -1.43 7.03 5.34
CA ALA A 58 -1.09 8.00 6.37
C ALA A 58 0.21 8.76 6.06
N MET A 59 1.26 8.05 5.60
CA MET A 59 2.52 8.66 5.18
C MET A 59 2.32 9.60 3.98
N ALA A 60 1.55 9.17 2.98
CA ALA A 60 1.28 9.98 1.80
C ALA A 60 0.52 11.26 2.16
N VAL A 61 -0.56 11.15 2.92
CA VAL A 61 -1.34 12.30 3.44
C VAL A 61 -0.45 13.25 4.23
N ALA A 62 0.33 12.73 5.19
CA ALA A 62 1.21 13.54 6.03
C ALA A 62 2.30 14.26 5.22
N SER A 63 2.67 13.73 4.06
CA SER A 63 3.63 14.34 3.14
C SER A 63 2.99 15.27 2.08
N GLY A 64 1.67 15.47 2.13
CA GLY A 64 0.94 16.34 1.21
C GLY A 64 0.62 15.71 -0.16
N ALA A 65 0.56 14.38 -0.25
CA ALA A 65 0.02 13.72 -1.44
C ALA A 65 -1.47 14.03 -1.62
N ARG A 66 -1.90 14.19 -2.88
CA ARG A 66 -3.29 14.55 -3.24
C ARG A 66 -4.01 13.48 -4.06
N GLY A 67 -3.35 12.36 -4.33
CA GLY A 67 -3.88 11.28 -5.14
C GLY A 67 -3.00 10.04 -5.09
N VAL A 68 -3.55 8.90 -5.47
CA VAL A 68 -2.85 7.61 -5.60
C VAL A 68 -3.07 7.09 -7.01
N GLU A 69 -2.00 6.66 -7.67
CA GLU A 69 -2.09 6.05 -9.00
C GLU A 69 -2.06 4.53 -8.94
N ALA A 70 -1.35 3.97 -7.96
CA ALA A 70 -1.17 2.54 -7.82
C ALA A 70 -0.91 2.16 -6.36
N ALA A 71 -1.50 1.05 -5.94
CA ALA A 71 -1.26 0.46 -4.63
C ALA A 71 -1.05 -1.05 -4.74
N VAL A 72 -0.08 -1.57 -3.99
CA VAL A 72 0.21 -2.99 -3.86
C VAL A 72 0.23 -3.37 -2.38
N VAL A 73 -0.40 -4.49 -2.05
CA VAL A 73 -0.25 -5.16 -0.75
C VAL A 73 0.34 -6.54 -0.99
N HIS A 74 1.43 -6.83 -0.30
CA HIS A 74 2.04 -8.14 -0.22
C HIS A 74 1.60 -8.82 1.08
N THR A 75 0.70 -9.79 0.94
CA THR A 75 -0.02 -10.43 2.05
C THR A 75 -0.42 -11.85 1.66
N ALA A 76 -0.69 -12.70 2.66
CA ALA A 76 -1.29 -14.01 2.44
C ALA A 76 -2.81 -13.94 2.28
N ALA A 77 -3.43 -12.79 2.58
CA ALA A 77 -4.86 -12.58 2.37
C ALA A 77 -5.22 -12.62 0.88
N THR A 78 -6.41 -13.12 0.58
CA THR A 78 -6.93 -13.22 -0.79
C THR A 78 -7.86 -12.06 -1.17
N GLU A 79 -8.20 -11.22 -0.21
CA GLU A 79 -9.08 -10.05 -0.38
C GLU A 79 -8.52 -8.84 0.35
N VAL A 80 -8.83 -7.64 -0.16
CA VAL A 80 -8.51 -6.38 0.49
C VAL A 80 -9.65 -6.06 1.44
N ALA A 81 -9.34 -5.79 2.71
CA ALA A 81 -10.35 -5.37 3.67
C ALA A 81 -11.02 -4.06 3.20
N GLU A 82 -12.33 -3.92 3.40
CA GLU A 82 -13.06 -2.74 2.93
C GLU A 82 -12.54 -1.43 3.55
N ALA A 83 -12.07 -1.47 4.80
CA ALA A 83 -11.44 -0.31 5.45
C ALA A 83 -10.14 0.13 4.75
N ASP A 84 -9.36 -0.82 4.23
CA ASP A 84 -8.13 -0.54 3.48
C ASP A 84 -8.45 0.03 2.11
N ALA A 85 -9.44 -0.55 1.42
CA ALA A 85 -9.90 -0.05 0.14
C ALA A 85 -10.49 1.37 0.27
N ALA A 86 -11.26 1.62 1.34
CA ALA A 86 -11.81 2.94 1.65
C ALA A 86 -10.71 3.99 1.86
N ALA A 87 -9.70 3.70 2.69
CA ALA A 87 -8.60 4.62 2.94
C ALA A 87 -7.85 5.02 1.66
N VAL A 88 -7.65 4.08 0.74
CA VAL A 88 -7.03 4.37 -0.57
C VAL A 88 -7.94 5.25 -1.42
N ARG A 89 -9.25 4.95 -1.48
CA ARG A 89 -10.22 5.74 -2.27
C ARG A 89 -10.35 7.17 -1.75
N ASP A 90 -10.32 7.36 -0.44
CA ASP A 90 -10.39 8.68 0.19
C ASP A 90 -9.22 9.57 -0.24
N LEU A 91 -8.00 9.03 -0.27
CA LEU A 91 -6.82 9.76 -0.76
C LEU A 91 -6.84 9.93 -2.29
N ALA A 92 -7.34 8.94 -3.03
CA ALA A 92 -7.34 8.98 -4.48
C ALA A 92 -8.42 9.87 -5.11
N GLY A 93 -9.49 10.18 -4.37
CA GLY A 93 -10.65 10.89 -4.89
C GLY A 93 -11.50 10.06 -5.86
N GLY A 94 -11.34 8.73 -5.88
CA GLY A 94 -12.03 7.83 -6.81
C GLY A 94 -11.59 6.37 -6.70
N PRO A 95 -12.15 5.47 -7.52
CA PRO A 95 -11.77 4.05 -7.51
C PRO A 95 -10.33 3.87 -8.00
N VAL A 96 -9.46 3.28 -7.16
CA VAL A 96 -8.07 2.93 -7.50
C VAL A 96 -7.85 1.43 -7.34
N PRO A 97 -7.19 0.76 -8.31
CA PRO A 97 -6.86 -0.65 -8.18
C PRO A 97 -5.85 -0.89 -7.04
N VAL A 98 -6.25 -1.67 -6.04
CA VAL A 98 -5.34 -2.23 -5.03
C VAL A 98 -5.00 -3.66 -5.44
N ARG A 99 -3.71 -3.94 -5.66
CA ARG A 99 -3.25 -5.26 -6.14
C ARG A 99 -2.69 -6.08 -4.99
N LEU A 100 -3.22 -7.28 -4.81
CA LEU A 100 -2.69 -8.26 -3.86
C LEU A 100 -1.57 -9.09 -4.50
N ARG A 101 -0.52 -9.39 -3.75
CA ARG A 101 0.57 -10.29 -4.14
C ARG A 101 0.98 -11.19 -2.97
N SER A 102 1.07 -12.49 -3.20
CA SER A 102 1.57 -13.48 -2.22
C SER A 102 3.08 -13.56 -2.17
#